data_AF-A0A7K3BHH2-F1
#
_entry.id   AF-A0A7K3BHH2-F1
#
_cell.length_a   1.000
_cell.length_b   1.000
_cell.length_c   1.000
_cell.angle_alpha   90.00
_cell.angle_beta   90.00
_cell.angle_gamma   90.00
#
_symmetry.space_group_name_H-M   'P 1'
#
loop_
_entity.id
_entity.type
_entity.pdbx_description
1 polymer ?
#
loop_
_entity_poly.entity_id
_entity_poly.type
_entity_poly.pdbx_seq_one_letter_code
_entity_poly.pdbx_strand_id
1 'polypeptide(L)'
;MRTLERDGLVTRTVTPSVPVRVDYALTPPGASLATLFSAVKEWAEEHIEEVVEARERDDTEAGAGGQPGRRPGRSGPEPAPGPGFTDPLCRSSVFRHSVEP
;
A
#
# COMPACT_ATOMS: atom_id res chain seq x y z
N MET A 1 16.65 -6.08 5.16
CA MET A 1 17.23 -5.33 4.02
C MET A 1 17.78 -6.19 2.88
N ARG A 2 17.98 -7.51 3.05
CA ARG A 2 18.47 -8.35 1.92
C ARG A 2 17.44 -8.57 0.80
N THR A 3 16.15 -8.47 1.09
CA THR A 3 15.07 -8.69 0.10
C THR A 3 15.06 -7.60 -0.98
N LEU A 4 15.14 -6.31 -0.59
CA LEU A 4 15.17 -5.19 -1.55
C LEU A 4 16.43 -5.17 -2.42
N GLU A 5 17.57 -5.63 -1.88
CA GLU A 5 18.79 -5.82 -2.67
C GLU A 5 18.63 -6.97 -3.66
N ARG A 6 18.04 -8.09 -3.24
CA ARG A 6 17.79 -9.26 -4.10
C ARG A 6 16.79 -8.96 -5.22
N ASP A 7 15.78 -8.16 -4.92
CA ASP A 7 14.74 -7.75 -5.87
C ASP A 7 15.24 -6.63 -6.81
N GLY A 8 16.48 -6.16 -6.62
CA GLY A 8 17.11 -5.17 -7.49
C GLY A 8 16.56 -3.75 -7.30
N LEU A 9 15.91 -3.47 -6.17
CA LEU A 9 15.36 -2.15 -5.84
C LEU A 9 16.37 -1.25 -5.12
N VAL A 10 17.36 -1.86 -4.47
CA VAL A 10 18.42 -1.17 -3.73
C VAL A 10 19.77 -1.76 -4.11
N THR A 11 20.75 -0.91 -4.37
CA THR A 11 22.16 -1.32 -4.52
C THR A 11 22.91 -1.01 -3.23
N ARG A 12 23.80 -1.93 -2.85
CA ARG A 12 24.68 -1.80 -1.69
C ARG A 12 26.12 -1.60 -2.15
N THR A 13 26.73 -0.49 -1.76
CA THR A 13 28.14 -0.17 -2.04
C THR A 13 28.93 -0.17 -0.74
N VAL A 14 30.04 -0.91 -0.70
CA VAL A 14 30.95 -0.92 0.45
C VAL A 14 32.19 -0.13 0.08
N THR A 15 32.43 0.96 0.79
CA THR A 15 33.63 1.76 0.62
C THR A 15 34.65 1.33 1.68
N PRO A 16 35.76 0.70 1.27
CA PRO A 16 36.83 0.35 2.19
C PRO A 16 37.57 1.62 2.63
N SER A 17 37.14 2.18 3.75
CA SER A 17 37.77 3.29 4.45
C SER A 17 37.98 2.92 5.93
N VAL A 18 38.74 3.73 6.68
CA VAL A 18 38.77 3.64 8.15
C VAL A 18 38.06 4.88 8.68
N PRO A 19 36.84 4.77 9.23
CA PRO A 19 36.00 3.56 9.37
C PRO A 19 35.34 3.12 8.04
N VAL A 20 34.99 1.83 7.91
CA VAL A 20 34.33 1.28 6.71
C VAL A 20 32.95 1.88 6.58
N ARG A 21 32.60 2.37 5.38
CA ARG A 21 31.28 2.92 5.07
C ARG A 21 30.50 1.95 4.18
N VAL A 22 29.22 1.81 4.47
CA VAL A 22 28.27 1.08 3.63
C VAL A 22 27.18 2.04 3.20
N ASP A 23 27.05 2.25 1.90
CA ASP A 23 26.07 3.14 1.29
C ASP A 23 25.00 2.30 0.59
N TYR A 24 23.75 2.71 0.74
CA TYR A 24 22.60 2.10 0.07
C TYR A 24 21.97 3.15 -0.83
N ALA A 25 21.75 2.80 -2.09
CA ALA A 25 21.14 3.67 -3.09
C ALA A 25 19.96 2.97 -3.75
N LEU A 26 18.91 3.72 -4.06
CA LEU A 26 17.82 3.20 -4.89
C LEU A 26 18.32 2.98 -6.32
N THR A 27 17.91 1.87 -6.91
CA THR A 27 18.08 1.63 -8.34
C THR A 27 16.98 2.34 -9.12
N PRO A 28 17.06 2.43 -10.46
CA PRO A 28 15.97 2.99 -11.26
C PRO A 28 14.58 2.38 -10.99
N PRO A 29 14.40 1.04 -10.90
CA PRO A 29 13.11 0.48 -10.52
C PRO A 29 12.73 0.79 -9.06
N GLY A 30 13.71 0.85 -8.15
CA GLY A 30 13.47 1.27 -6.76
C GLY A 30 12.97 2.71 -6.65
N ALA A 31 13.50 3.62 -7.46
CA ALA A 31 13.07 5.02 -7.52
C ALA A 31 11.65 5.15 -8.08
N SER A 32 11.32 4.42 -9.16
CA SER A 32 9.96 4.38 -9.69
C SER A 32 8.94 3.86 -8.68
N LEU A 33 9.30 2.82 -7.93
CA LEU A 33 8.46 2.28 -6.86
C LEU A 33 8.27 3.30 -5.73
N ALA A 34 9.33 4.03 -5.36
CA ALA A 34 9.25 5.07 -4.34
C ALA A 34 8.23 6.16 -4.72
N THR A 35 8.14 6.54 -6.00
CA THR A 35 7.12 7.49 -6.48
C THR A 35 5.69 6.97 -6.25
N LEU A 36 5.42 5.68 -6.49
CA LEU A 36 4.12 5.09 -6.23
C LEU A 36 3.77 5.12 -4.74
N PHE A 37 4.75 4.79 -3.88
CA PHE A 37 4.57 4.87 -2.44
C PHE A 37 4.31 6.30 -1.96
N SER A 38 4.94 7.31 -2.57
CA SER A 38 4.64 8.71 -2.26
C SER A 38 3.18 9.05 -2.56
N ALA A 39 2.65 8.66 -3.71
CA ALA A 39 1.24 8.91 -4.04
C ALA A 39 0.28 8.21 -3.08
N VAL A 40 0.57 6.96 -2.70
CA VAL A 40 -0.21 6.23 -1.70
C VAL A 40 -0.14 6.92 -0.33
N LYS A 41 1.05 7.42 0.04
CA LYS A 41 1.25 8.16 1.29
C LYS A 41 0.43 9.44 1.31
N GLU A 42 0.48 10.23 0.23
CA GLU A 42 -0.28 11.48 0.11
C GLU A 42 -1.78 11.24 0.25
N TRP A 43 -2.32 10.26 -0.48
CA TRP A 43 -3.72 9.86 -0.34
C TRP A 43 -4.05 9.39 1.08
N ALA A 44 -3.18 8.56 1.67
CA ALA A 44 -3.40 8.08 3.03
C ALA A 44 -3.39 9.22 4.04
N GLU A 45 -2.49 10.20 3.90
CA GLU A 45 -2.45 11.38 4.77
C GLU A 45 -3.74 12.22 4.66
N GLU A 46 -4.38 12.26 3.49
CA GLU A 46 -5.65 12.96 3.28
C GLU A 46 -6.86 12.21 3.86
N HIS A 47 -6.88 10.87 3.79
CA HIS A 47 -8.09 10.08 4.06
C HIS A 47 -8.01 9.19 5.31
N ILE A 48 -6.90 9.18 6.04
CA ILE A 48 -6.73 8.27 7.19
C ILE A 48 -7.80 8.51 8.27
N GLU A 49 -8.24 9.75 8.46
CA GLU A 49 -9.28 10.09 9.44
C GLU A 49 -10.62 9.47 9.07
N GLU A 50 -11.06 9.60 7.81
CA GLU A 50 -12.30 8.99 7.31
C GLU A 50 -12.28 7.46 7.45
N VAL A 51 -11.13 6.84 7.17
CA VAL A 51 -10.93 5.40 7.31
C VAL A 51 -11.02 4.98 8.79
N VAL A 52 -10.46 5.78 9.71
CA VAL A 52 -10.55 5.53 11.15
C VAL A 52 -12.00 5.66 11.63
N GLU A 53 -12.71 6.72 11.25
CA GLU A 53 -14.12 6.91 11.59
C GLU A 53 -15.02 5.78 11.06
N ALA A 54 -14.76 5.31 9.84
CA ALA A 54 -15.48 4.17 9.27
C ALA A 54 -15.27 2.90 10.10
N ARG A 55 -14.03 2.64 10.55
CA ARG A 55 -13.72 1.49 11.41
C ARG A 55 -14.40 1.60 12.77
N GLU A 56 -14.41 2.79 13.38
CA GLU A 56 -15.05 3.00 14.69
C GLU A 56 -16.58 2.83 14.62
N ARG A 57 -17.21 3.25 13.52
CA ARG A 57 -18.65 3.00 13.28
C ARG A 57 -18.93 1.51 13.17
N ASP A 58 -18.17 0.79 12.36
CA ASP A 58 -18.34 -0.65 12.17
C ASP A 58 -18.07 -1.43 13.48
N ASP A 59 -17.04 -1.04 14.24
CA ASP A 59 -16.72 -1.66 15.54
C ASP A 59 -17.77 -1.36 16.61
N THR A 60 -18.43 -0.20 16.56
CA THR A 60 -19.55 0.15 17.45
C THR A 60 -20.80 -0.67 17.11
N GLU A 61 -21.08 -0.88 15.82
CA GLU A 61 -22.17 -1.73 15.35
C GLU A 61 -21.91 -3.22 15.64
N ALA A 62 -20.65 -3.67 15.51
CA ALA A 62 -20.23 -5.02 15.88
C ALA A 62 -20.20 -5.24 17.41
N GLY A 63 -19.86 -4.20 18.18
CA GLY A 63 -19.78 -4.21 19.64
C GLY A 63 -21.13 -4.21 20.36
N ALA A 64 -22.21 -3.77 19.70
CA ALA A 64 -23.59 -3.91 20.20
C ALA A 64 -24.14 -5.34 20.02
N GLY A 65 -23.45 -6.20 19.28
CA GLY A 65 -23.79 -7.60 19.05
C GLY A 65 -22.78 -8.55 19.67
N GLY A 66 -22.58 -8.49 20.99
CA GLY A 66 -21.85 -9.52 21.72
C GLY A 66 -22.41 -10.90 21.43
N GLN A 67 -21.72 -11.69 20.61
CA GLN A 67 -21.99 -13.12 20.46
C GLN A 67 -20.71 -13.91 20.74
N PRO A 68 -20.58 -14.54 21.92
CA PRO A 68 -19.56 -15.55 22.15
C PRO A 68 -20.07 -16.84 21.49
N GLY A 69 -19.61 -17.12 20.27
CA GLY A 69 -20.00 -18.35 19.60
C GLY A 69 -19.73 -18.34 18.11
N ARG A 70 -18.57 -18.87 17.74
CA ARG A 70 -18.33 -19.70 16.55
C ARG A 70 -19.41 -19.58 15.46
N ARG A 71 -19.11 -18.93 14.33
CA ARG A 71 -19.93 -19.09 13.11
C ARG A 71 -19.46 -20.32 12.32
N PRO A 72 -20.28 -21.39 12.16
CA PRO A 72 -20.24 -22.17 10.93
C PRO A 72 -20.92 -21.35 9.82
N GLY A 73 -20.50 -21.61 8.57
CA GLY A 73 -20.77 -20.80 7.40
C GLY A 73 -22.19 -20.24 7.28
N ARG A 74 -22.28 -18.96 6.92
CA ARG A 74 -23.49 -18.38 6.38
C ARG A 74 -23.13 -17.47 5.22
N SER A 75 -23.42 -17.97 4.02
CA SER A 75 -23.60 -17.19 2.80
C SER A 75 -24.66 -16.12 3.08
N GLY A 76 -24.21 -14.91 3.41
CA GLY A 76 -25.06 -13.71 3.39
C GLY A 76 -25.08 -13.13 1.98
N PRO A 77 -26.09 -12.30 1.63
CA PRO A 77 -26.04 -11.56 0.37
C PRO A 77 -24.76 -10.72 0.38
N GLU A 78 -24.00 -10.81 -0.70
CA GLU A 78 -22.81 -10.00 -0.94
C GLU A 78 -23.11 -8.55 -0.54
N PRO A 79 -22.32 -7.92 0.36
CA PRO A 79 -22.49 -6.51 0.63
C PRO A 79 -22.36 -5.80 -0.72
N ALA A 80 -23.38 -5.01 -1.08
CA ALA A 80 -23.34 -4.20 -2.29
C ALA A 80 -21.97 -3.49 -2.34
N PRO A 81 -21.31 -3.43 -3.51
CA PRO A 81 -20.07 -2.68 -3.62
C PRO A 81 -20.35 -1.29 -3.06
N GLY A 82 -19.65 -0.92 -1.99
CA GLY A 82 -19.61 0.45 -1.51
C GLY A 82 -19.26 1.37 -2.69
N PRO A 83 -19.59 2.69 -2.62
CA PRO A 83 -19.30 3.61 -3.71
C PRO A 83 -17.88 3.33 -4.15
N GLY A 84 -17.78 2.91 -5.41
CA GLY A 84 -16.63 2.19 -5.90
C GLY A 84 -15.37 2.99 -5.65
N PHE A 85 -14.26 2.37 -5.98
CA PHE A 85 -13.07 3.08 -6.38
C PHE A 85 -13.40 3.98 -7.60
N THR A 86 -14.19 5.04 -7.38
CA THR A 86 -14.55 6.09 -8.34
C THR A 86 -13.72 7.30 -7.99
N ASP A 87 -12.42 7.05 -7.86
CA ASP A 87 -11.45 8.09 -8.11
C ASP A 87 -11.53 8.44 -9.61
N PRO A 88 -11.90 9.68 -9.99
CA PRO A 88 -12.02 10.07 -11.38
C PRO A 88 -10.68 10.08 -12.14
N LEU A 89 -9.54 9.87 -11.47
CA LEU A 89 -8.24 9.70 -12.11
C LEU A 89 -7.96 8.24 -12.49
N CYS A 90 -8.66 7.27 -11.90
CA CYS A 90 -8.44 5.85 -12.23
C CYS A 90 -9.08 5.39 -13.55
N ARG A 91 -9.71 6.29 -14.32
CA ARG A 91 -10.23 6.01 -15.68
C ARG A 91 -9.32 6.51 -16.81
N SER A 92 -8.23 7.23 -16.49
CA SER A 92 -7.26 7.66 -17.49
C SER A 92 -5.89 7.05 -17.21
N SER A 93 -5.41 6.29 -18.19
CA SER A 93 -4.08 5.69 -18.25
C SER A 93 -3.94 4.29 -17.63
N VAL A 94 -4.67 3.37 -18.25
CA VAL A 94 -4.02 2.16 -18.77
C VAL A 94 -2.65 2.55 -19.36
N PHE A 95 -1.58 2.15 -18.69
CA PHE A 95 -0.43 1.49 -19.31
C PHE A 95 -0.02 2.04 -20.70
N ARG A 96 0.64 3.20 -20.74
CA ARG A 96 1.54 3.54 -21.85
C ARG A 96 2.62 4.53 -21.39
N HIS A 97 3.75 4.00 -20.95
CA HIS A 97 5.02 4.62 -21.28
C HIS A 97 5.91 3.59 -21.95
N SER A 98 6.25 3.90 -23.19
CA SER A 98 7.09 3.17 -24.10
C SER A 98 8.39 2.71 -23.45
N VAL A 99 8.67 1.42 -23.59
CA VAL A 99 10.04 0.95 -23.80
C VAL A 99 10.28 1.11 -25.30
N GLU A 100 11.15 2.05 -25.68
CA GLU A 100 11.78 2.06 -27.02
C GLU A 100 13.29 1.81 -26.85
N PRO A 101 13.93 1.11 -27.81
CA PRO A 101 15.26 0.49 -27.69
C PRO A 101 16.45 1.45 -27.76
#